data_AF-A0A969JNP3-F1
#
_entry.id   AF-A0A969JNP3-F1
#
_cell.length_a   1.000
_cell.length_b   1.000
_cell.length_c   1.000
_cell.angle_alpha   90.00
_cell.angle_beta   90.00
_cell.angle_gamma   90.00
#
_symmetry.space_group_name_H-M   'P 1'
#
loop_
_entity.id
_entity.type
_entity.pdbx_description
1 polymer ?
#
loop_
_entity_poly.entity_id
_entity_poly.type
_entity_poly.pdbx_seq_one_letter_code
_entity_poly.pdbx_strand_id
1 'polypeptide(L)' 'MSNRSRSIIRGVAVFIVLIAVLMELGILETPVTESFKFWLAVIAIGLLLFSTKRDK' A
#
# COMPACT_ATOMS: atom_id res chain seq x y z
N MET A 1 -8.00 0.80 19.30
CA MET A 1 -8.80 0.39 18.13
C MET A 1 -9.27 -1.04 18.34
N SER A 2 -10.55 -1.30 18.11
CA SER A 2 -11.05 -2.68 18.06
C SER A 2 -10.21 -3.49 17.07
N ASN A 3 -9.96 -4.76 17.40
CA ASN A 3 -9.23 -5.70 16.53
C ASN A 3 -9.82 -5.74 15.11
N ARG A 4 -11.13 -5.49 15.00
CA ARG A 4 -11.85 -5.40 13.73
C ARG A 4 -11.36 -4.24 12.85
N SER A 5 -11.23 -3.04 13.41
CA SER A 5 -10.79 -1.85 12.67
C SER A 5 -9.32 -1.99 12.20
N ARG A 6 -8.46 -2.61 13.02
CA ARG A 6 -7.07 -2.90 12.61
C ARG A 6 -6.99 -3.90 11.46
N SER A 7 -7.84 -4.94 11.49
CA SER A 7 -7.87 -5.94 10.42
C SER A 7 -8.32 -5.34 9.08
N ILE A 8 -9.32 -4.45 9.10
CA ILE A 8 -9.81 -3.77 7.90
C ILE A 8 -8.73 -2.86 7.31
N ILE A 9 -8.07 -2.04 8.15
CA ILE A 9 -6.99 -1.15 7.70
C ILE A 9 -5.84 -1.95 7.10
N ARG A 10 -5.47 -3.08 7.72
CA ARG A 10 -4.42 -3.95 7.19
C ARG A 10 -4.82 -4.58 5.86
N GLY A 11 -6.07 -5.00 5.70
CA GLY A 11 -6.60 -5.51 4.44
C GLY A 11 -6.57 -4.46 3.32
N VAL A 12 -7.01 -3.24 3.61
CA VAL A 12 -6.96 -2.11 2.66
C VAL A 12 -5.52 -1.76 2.30
N ALA A 13 -4.61 -1.76 3.28
CA ALA A 13 -3.18 -1.52 3.04
C ALA A 13 -2.58 -2.54 2.06
N VAL A 14 -2.83 -3.83 2.28
CA VAL A 14 -2.35 -4.90 1.41
C VAL A 14 -2.95 -4.77 0.01
N PHE A 15 -4.22 -4.40 -0.11
CA PHE A 15 -4.89 -4.23 -1.41
C PHE A 15 -4.26 -3.09 -2.24
N ILE A 16 -3.96 -1.95 -1.60
CA ILE A 16 -3.30 -0.81 -2.25
C ILE A 16 -1.89 -1.19 -2.72
N VAL A 17 -1.13 -1.91 -1.88
CA VAL A 17 0.20 -2.42 -2.23
C VAL A 17 0.14 -3.38 -3.42
N LEU A 18 -0.85 -4.27 -3.44
CA LEU A 18 -1.01 -5.24 -4.53
C LEU A 18 -1.22 -4.54 -5.88
N ILE A 19 -2.09 -3.52 -5.92
CA ILE A 19 -2.36 -2.71 -7.11
C ILE A 19 -1.09 -1.98 -7.57
N ALA A 20 -0.32 -1.43 -6.63
CA ALA A 20 0.94 -0.77 -6.94
C ALA A 20 1.96 -1.72 -7.59
N VAL A 21 2.04 -2.97 -7.09
CA VAL A 21 2.91 -4.01 -7.67
C VAL A 21 2.45 -4.44 -9.06
N LEU A 22 1.13 -4.58 -9.28
CA LEU A 22 0.54 -4.86 -10.60
C LEU A 22 0.85 -3.76 -11.63
N MET A 23 0.88 -2.49 -11.20
CA MET A 23 1.32 -1.37 -12.03
C MET A 23 2.83 -1.40 -12.32
N GLU A 24 3.64 -1.83 -11.35
CA GLU A 24 5.09 -1.92 -11.55
C GLU A 24 5.50 -3.06 -12.51
N LEU A 25 4.76 -4.17 -12.47
CA LEU A 25 4.96 -5.31 -13.37
C LEU A 25 4.53 -5.05 -14.83
N GLY A 26 4.02 -3.86 -15.15
CA GLY A 26 3.49 -3.57 -16.49
C GLY A 26 2.23 -4.37 -16.82
N ILE A 27 1.52 -4.91 -15.84
CA ILE A 27 0.23 -5.58 -16.07
C ILE A 27 -0.87 -4.52 -16.24
N LEU A 28 -0.71 -3.37 -15.58
CA LEU A 28 -1.53 -2.18 -15.74
C LEU A 28 -0.69 -1.09 -16.44
N GLU A 29 -0.44 -1.25 -17.74
CA GLU A 29 0.33 -0.27 -18.52
C GLU A 29 -0.47 1.01 -18.73
N THR A 30 -0.09 2.07 -18.01
CA THR A 30 -0.55 3.43 -18.28
C THR A 30 0.65 4.38 -18.29
N PRO A 31 0.84 5.21 -19.35
CA PRO A 31 2.02 6.09 -19.49
C PRO A 31 2.10 7.19 -18.44
N VAL A 32 1.07 7.35 -17.60
CA VAL A 32 1.00 8.33 -16.50
C VAL A 32 1.66 7.80 -15.20
N THR A 33 2.04 6.53 -15.16
CA THR A 33 2.50 5.88 -13.91
C THR A 33 3.92 6.20 -13.49
N GLU A 34 4.83 6.60 -14.39
CA GLU A 34 6.25 6.80 -14.03
C GLU A 34 6.46 7.77 -12.87
N SER A 35 5.77 8.93 -12.90
CA SER A 35 5.85 9.92 -11.81
C SER A 35 5.08 9.50 -10.55
N PHE A 36 4.03 8.69 -10.69
CA PHE A 36 3.17 8.27 -9.57
C PHE A 36 3.67 7.01 -8.84
N LYS A 37 4.48 6.17 -9.50
CA LYS A 37 5.09 4.97 -8.92
C LYS A 37 5.89 5.26 -7.65
N PHE A 38 6.69 6.34 -7.67
CA PHE A 38 7.44 6.79 -6.50
C PHE A 38 6.52 7.14 -5.32
N TRP A 39 5.48 7.93 -5.56
CA TRP A 39 4.54 8.34 -4.51
C TRP A 39 3.69 7.17 -4.00
N LEU A 40 3.32 6.23 -4.87
CA LEU A 40 2.67 4.98 -4.49
C LEU A 40 3.55 4.14 -3.55
N ALA A 41 4.85 4.03 -3.83
CA ALA A 41 5.80 3.35 -2.96
C ALA A 41 5.93 4.04 -1.60
N VAL A 42 6.00 5.37 -1.56
CA VAL A 42 6.06 6.15 -0.31
C VAL A 42 4.79 5.95 0.54
N ILE A 43 3.61 5.99 -0.09
CA ILE A 43 2.33 5.76 0.61
C ILE A 43 2.22 4.32 1.12
N ALA A 44 2.64 3.33 0.32
CA ALA A 44 2.68 1.93 0.70
C ALA A 44 3.58 1.68 1.93
N ILE A 45 4.80 2.25 1.93
CA ILE A 45 5.73 2.20 3.07
C ILE A 45 5.13 2.91 4.28
N GLY A 46 4.52 4.08 4.09
CA GLY A 46 3.83 4.83 5.14
C GLY A 46 2.71 4.01 5.80
N LEU A 47 1.86 3.34 5.00
CA LEU A 47 0.80 2.47 5.51
C LEU A 47 1.34 1.23 6.23
N LEU A 48 2.41 0.62 5.72
CA LEU A 48 3.07 -0.52 6.38
C LEU A 48 3.64 -0.13 7.74
N LEU A 49 4.32 1.03 7.82
CA LEU A 49 4.83 1.58 9.08
C LEU A 49 3.70 1.95 10.05
N PHE A 50 2.59 2.51 9.55
CA PHE A 50 1.42 2.81 10.38
C PHE A 50 0.70 1.54 10.87
N SER A 51 0.74 0.49 10.06
CA SER A 51 0.18 -0.81 10.40
C SER A 51 1.09 -1.63 11.30
N THR A 52 2.37 -1.27 11.44
CA THR A 52 3.28 -1.98 12.33
C THR A 52 2.90 -1.69 13.77
N LYS A 53 2.63 -2.75 14.53
CA LYS A 53 2.36 -2.63 15.96
C LYS A 53 3.69 -2.21 16.59
N ARG A 54 3.75 -1.03 17.24
CA ARG A 54 4.83 -0.74 18.20
C ARG A 54 4.70 -1.77 19.32
N ASP A 55 5.36 -2.91 19.13
CA ASP A 55 5.71 -3.79 20.22
C ASP A 55 6.72 -3.01 21.06
N LYS A 56 6.37 -2.83 22.32
CA LYS A 56 7.15 -2.12 23.33
C LYS A 56 7.58 -3.17 24.34
#